data_AF-A0A6N9TIV2-F1
#
_entry.id   AF-A0A6N9TIV2-F1
#
_cell.length_a   1.000
_cell.length_b   1.000
_cell.length_c   1.000
_cell.angle_alpha   90.00
_cell.angle_beta   90.00
_cell.angle_gamma   90.00
#
_symmetry.space_group_name_H-M   'P 1'
#
loop_
_entity.id
_entity.type
_entity.pdbx_description
1 polymer ?
#
loop_
_entity_poly.entity_id
_entity_poly.type
_entity_poly.pdbx_seq_one_letter_code
_entity_poly.pdbx_strand_id
1 'polypeptide(L)'
;MLECNNKDSVCSTVLSYIDKTPILIPASITALIAVVGVILTLISLRSSYKLARTKNSLDFEKAIEDSTRYSKSQAEIASFKSNTNQDINALRAIAKEPEIDYTAYKAASDILNWWERGANGIKCKAYREDVLYKVYCSEVLNIGNYLIPFIEQRRSTRNNPYIFKEFIWLRKRWARKRRRQNTLTLKQIIVCFLSAITTFSIFKLLL
;
A
#
# COMPACT_ATOMS: atom_id res chain seq x y z
N MET A 1 4.50 79.43 41.12
CA MET A 1 5.57 78.73 40.37
C MET A 1 5.07 77.31 40.16
N LEU A 2 4.43 77.05 39.02
CA LEU A 2 3.82 75.75 38.69
C LEU A 2 4.76 75.04 37.71
N GLU A 3 5.56 74.10 38.20
CA GLU A 3 6.23 73.11 37.36
C GLU A 3 5.33 71.87 37.28
N CYS A 4 4.51 71.78 36.22
CA CYS A 4 3.82 70.55 35.87
C CYS A 4 4.75 69.67 35.03
N ASN A 5 4.88 68.43 35.50
CA ASN A 5 5.89 67.44 35.15
C ASN A 5 5.64 66.88 33.73
N ASN A 6 6.63 67.01 32.83
CA ASN A 6 6.59 66.60 31.42
C ASN A 6 6.39 65.07 31.20
N LYS A 7 6.35 64.27 32.28
CA LYS A 7 6.17 62.81 32.23
C LYS A 7 4.73 62.38 31.93
N ASP A 8 3.74 63.21 32.27
CA ASP A 8 2.32 62.86 32.09
C ASP A 8 1.85 63.01 30.63
N SER A 9 2.52 63.88 29.86
CA SER A 9 2.24 64.13 28.43
C SER A 9 2.68 62.97 27.52
N VAL A 10 3.86 62.41 27.77
CA VAL A 10 4.36 61.26 26.98
C VAL A 10 3.57 60.00 27.31
N CYS A 11 3.23 59.79 28.59
CA CYS A 11 2.46 58.63 29.04
C CYS A 11 1.03 58.65 28.46
N SER A 12 0.36 59.81 28.48
CA SER A 12 -0.96 59.96 27.87
C SER A 12 -0.94 59.83 26.34
N THR A 13 0.12 60.28 25.67
CA THR A 13 0.28 60.14 24.21
C THR A 13 0.48 58.68 23.81
N VAL A 14 1.35 57.94 24.51
CA VAL A 14 1.59 56.51 24.26
C VAL A 14 0.35 55.68 24.58
N LEU A 15 -0.32 55.95 25.71
CA LEU A 15 -1.57 55.29 26.07
C LEU A 15 -2.67 55.57 25.04
N SER A 16 -2.79 56.80 24.53
CA SER A 16 -3.76 57.12 23.48
C SER A 16 -3.48 56.41 22.16
N TYR A 17 -2.21 56.09 21.87
CA TYR A 17 -1.83 55.34 20.67
C TYR A 17 -2.17 53.85 20.81
N ILE A 18 -2.02 53.30 22.02
CA ILE A 18 -2.42 51.92 22.35
C ILE A 18 -3.96 51.80 22.33
N ASP A 19 -4.67 52.77 22.91
CA ASP A 19 -6.14 52.82 22.96
C ASP A 19 -6.78 53.03 21.56
N LYS A 20 -6.04 53.67 20.65
CA LYS A 20 -6.40 53.87 19.22
C LYS A 20 -5.91 52.78 18.28
N THR A 21 -5.36 51.67 18.79
CA THR A 21 -5.16 50.44 18.00
C THR A 21 -6.20 49.36 18.32
N PRO A 22 -7.52 49.65 18.28
CA PRO A 22 -8.53 48.72 18.72
C PRO A 22 -8.66 47.59 17.69
N ILE A 23 -8.61 46.35 18.17
CA ILE A 23 -9.20 45.15 17.56
C ILE A 23 -8.49 44.60 16.30
N LEU A 24 -7.95 45.41 15.39
CA LEU A 24 -7.42 44.90 14.11
C LEU A 24 -6.09 44.13 14.21
N ILE A 25 -5.16 44.57 15.06
CA ILE A 25 -3.86 43.88 15.22
C ILE A 25 -4.05 42.49 15.89
N PRO A 26 -4.82 42.36 16.99
CA PRO A 26 -5.15 41.04 17.53
C PRO A 26 -5.92 40.18 16.53
N ALA A 27 -6.91 40.73 15.82
CA ALA A 27 -7.74 39.96 14.88
C ALA A 27 -6.93 39.39 13.70
N SER A 28 -6.00 40.17 13.14
CA SER A 28 -5.11 39.72 12.07
C SER A 28 -4.12 38.65 12.53
N ILE A 29 -3.56 38.78 13.74
CA ILE A 29 -2.69 37.76 14.35
C ILE A 29 -3.49 36.46 14.61
N THR A 30 -4.70 36.56 15.17
CA THR A 30 -5.59 35.40 15.39
C THR A 30 -5.97 34.73 14.07
N ALA A 31 -6.28 35.51 13.02
CA ALA A 31 -6.57 34.98 11.69
C ALA A 31 -5.37 34.21 11.11
N LEU A 32 -4.16 34.75 11.24
CA LEU A 32 -2.93 34.07 10.80
C LEU A 32 -2.70 32.77 11.56
N ILE A 33 -2.85 32.78 12.89
CA ILE A 33 -2.72 31.57 13.73
C ILE A 33 -3.76 30.52 13.32
N ALA A 34 -5.01 30.93 13.07
CA ALA A 34 -6.07 30.02 12.64
C ALA A 34 -5.73 29.36 11.29
N VAL A 35 -5.22 30.14 10.31
CA VAL A 35 -4.80 29.62 9.01
C VAL A 35 -3.65 28.61 9.15
N VAL A 36 -2.62 28.95 9.93
CA VAL A 36 -1.50 28.04 10.21
C VAL A 36 -1.98 26.78 10.91
N GLY A 37 -2.88 26.91 11.89
CA GLY A 37 -3.51 25.80 12.58
C GLY A 37 -4.21 24.85 11.61
N VAL A 38 -5.04 25.39 10.72
CA VAL A 38 -5.73 24.60 9.68
C VAL A 38 -4.75 23.85 8.79
N ILE A 39 -3.66 24.50 8.35
CA ILE A 39 -2.63 23.86 7.51
C ILE A 39 -1.98 22.69 8.27
N LEU A 40 -1.57 22.91 9.52
CA LEU A 40 -0.96 21.88 10.36
C LEU A 40 -1.90 20.71 10.64
N THR A 41 -3.20 20.98 10.85
CA THR A 41 -4.22 19.93 11.01
C THR A 41 -4.38 19.10 9.74
N LEU A 42 -4.41 19.72 8.56
CA LEU A 42 -4.49 19.01 7.29
C LEU A 42 -3.26 18.12 7.03
N ILE A 43 -2.06 18.63 7.35
CA ILE A 43 -0.81 17.85 7.26
C ILE A 43 -0.86 16.66 8.23
N SER A 44 -1.22 16.90 9.48
CA SER A 44 -1.35 15.87 10.52
C SER A 44 -2.34 14.79 10.11
N LEU A 45 -3.51 15.16 9.59
CA LEU A 45 -4.53 14.22 9.14
C LEU A 45 -4.02 13.33 8.01
N ARG A 46 -3.35 13.91 7.00
CA ARG A 46 -2.74 13.14 5.90
C ARG A 46 -1.68 12.16 6.39
N SER A 47 -0.82 12.61 7.31
CA SER A 47 0.21 11.78 7.93
C SER A 47 -0.41 10.63 8.74
N SER A 48 -1.45 10.91 9.52
CA SER A 48 -2.20 9.91 10.28
C SER A 48 -2.84 8.85 9.39
N TYR A 49 -3.44 9.23 8.26
CA TYR A 49 -3.97 8.25 7.30
C TYR A 49 -2.86 7.38 6.70
N LYS A 50 -1.71 7.97 6.34
CA LYS A 50 -0.58 7.21 5.80
C LYS A 50 -0.01 6.24 6.84
N LEU A 51 0.11 6.68 8.09
CA LEU A 51 0.58 5.86 9.21
C LEU A 51 -0.40 4.72 9.50
N ALA A 52 -1.69 5.01 9.61
CA ALA A 52 -2.73 4.00 9.86
C ALA A 52 -2.73 2.92 8.78
N ARG A 53 -2.66 3.30 7.50
CA ARG A 53 -2.59 2.33 6.40
C ARG A 53 -1.29 1.51 6.40
N THR A 54 -0.18 2.12 6.81
CA THR A 54 1.10 1.40 6.94
C THR A 54 1.05 0.40 8.07
N LYS A 55 0.56 0.82 9.25
CA LYS A 55 0.35 -0.04 10.41
C LYS A 55 -0.59 -1.19 10.07
N ASN A 56 -1.76 -0.91 9.48
CA ASN A 56 -2.71 -1.95 9.05
C ASN A 56 -2.10 -2.95 8.07
N SER A 57 -1.21 -2.51 7.18
CA SER A 57 -0.46 -3.41 6.31
C SER A 57 0.48 -4.29 7.11
N LEU A 58 1.29 -3.73 8.01
CA LEU A 58 2.21 -4.49 8.88
C LEU A 58 1.46 -5.48 9.79
N ASP A 59 0.33 -5.07 10.35
CA ASP A 59 -0.53 -5.93 11.17
C ASP A 59 -1.08 -7.10 10.33
N PHE A 60 -1.37 -6.87 9.05
CA PHE A 60 -1.73 -7.95 8.12
C PHE A 60 -0.55 -8.88 7.82
N GLU A 61 0.66 -8.37 7.62
CA GLU A 61 1.87 -9.20 7.42
C GLU A 61 2.11 -10.08 8.64
N LYS A 62 2.10 -9.46 9.83
CA LYS A 62 2.24 -10.17 11.10
C LYS A 62 1.13 -11.21 11.29
N ALA A 63 -0.11 -10.89 10.93
CA ALA A 63 -1.21 -11.84 11.02
C ALA A 63 -1.05 -13.04 10.08
N ILE A 64 -0.40 -12.89 8.92
CA ILE A 64 -0.03 -14.01 8.04
C ILE A 64 1.10 -14.82 8.66
N GLU A 65 2.16 -14.15 9.13
CA GLU A 65 3.36 -14.76 9.72
C GLU A 65 3.03 -15.61 10.96
N ASP A 66 2.23 -15.06 11.88
CA ASP A 66 1.81 -15.73 13.11
C ASP A 66 0.75 -16.82 12.86
N SER A 67 0.17 -16.89 11.65
CA SER A 67 -0.91 -17.82 11.35
C SER A 67 -0.40 -19.24 11.06
N THR A 68 -0.47 -20.10 12.07
CA THR A 68 -0.27 -21.55 11.90
C THR A 68 -1.24 -22.16 10.88
N ARG A 69 -2.45 -21.59 10.74
CA ARG A 69 -3.43 -22.02 9.72
C ARG A 69 -2.94 -21.71 8.31
N TYR A 70 -2.37 -20.53 8.09
CA TYR A 70 -1.83 -20.15 6.78
C TYR A 70 -0.62 -21.02 6.42
N SER A 71 0.35 -21.16 7.33
CA SER A 71 1.54 -21.97 7.09
C SER A 71 1.21 -23.45 6.86
N LYS A 72 0.28 -24.03 7.64
CA LYS A 72 -0.23 -25.39 7.37
C LYS A 72 -0.89 -25.48 6.00
N SER A 73 -1.75 -24.51 5.64
CA SER A 73 -2.40 -24.51 4.33
C SER A 73 -1.38 -24.45 3.18
N GLN A 74 -0.29 -23.69 3.34
CA GLN A 74 0.81 -23.64 2.38
C GLN A 74 1.51 -25.00 2.25
N ALA A 75 1.81 -25.65 3.38
CA ALA A 75 2.39 -26.98 3.38
C ALA A 75 1.47 -28.00 2.67
N GLU A 76 0.17 -27.99 2.96
CA GLU A 76 -0.76 -28.95 2.33
C GLU A 76 -0.96 -28.70 0.84
N ILE A 77 -0.98 -27.45 0.39
CA ILE A 77 -1.02 -27.17 -1.04
C ILE A 77 0.29 -27.54 -1.73
N ALA A 78 1.43 -27.40 -1.07
CA ALA A 78 2.70 -27.87 -1.60
C ALA A 78 2.74 -29.41 -1.70
N SER A 79 2.31 -30.12 -0.65
CA SER A 79 2.19 -31.58 -0.62
C SER A 79 1.23 -32.09 -1.70
N PHE A 80 0.03 -31.51 -1.78
CA PHE A 80 -0.96 -31.85 -2.81
C PHE A 80 -0.40 -31.63 -4.22
N LYS A 81 0.27 -30.49 -4.44
CA LYS A 81 0.92 -30.17 -5.72
C LYS A 81 1.99 -31.19 -6.10
N SER A 82 2.78 -31.67 -5.13
CA SER A 82 3.79 -32.71 -5.36
C SER A 82 3.15 -34.06 -5.68
N ASN A 83 2.19 -34.49 -4.85
CA ASN A 83 1.54 -35.80 -4.96
C ASN A 83 0.74 -35.98 -6.26
N THR A 84 0.23 -34.87 -6.80
CA THR A 84 -0.53 -34.86 -8.05
C THR A 84 0.35 -34.56 -9.27
N ASN A 85 1.67 -34.44 -9.12
CA ASN A 85 2.58 -34.00 -10.18
C ASN A 85 2.12 -32.69 -10.87
N GLN A 86 1.56 -31.77 -10.08
CA GLN A 86 0.99 -30.49 -10.53
C GLN A 86 -0.21 -30.64 -11.49
N ASP A 87 -0.93 -31.76 -11.44
CA ASP A 87 -2.09 -31.98 -12.29
C ASP A 87 -3.21 -30.95 -12.02
N ILE A 88 -3.54 -30.21 -13.07
CA ILE A 88 -4.60 -29.21 -13.07
C ILE A 88 -5.97 -29.87 -12.87
N ASN A 89 -6.17 -31.10 -13.36
CA ASN A 89 -7.46 -31.78 -13.22
C ASN A 89 -7.70 -32.22 -11.78
N ALA A 90 -6.67 -32.60 -11.03
CA ALA A 90 -6.76 -32.83 -9.59
C ALA A 90 -7.27 -31.59 -8.84
N LEU A 91 -6.81 -30.38 -9.18
CA LEU A 91 -7.32 -29.12 -8.61
C LEU A 91 -8.80 -28.89 -8.93
N ARG A 92 -9.22 -29.20 -10.16
CA ARG A 92 -10.64 -29.10 -10.54
C ARG A 92 -11.48 -30.15 -9.81
N ALA A 93 -10.99 -31.37 -9.67
CA ALA A 93 -11.68 -32.45 -8.97
C ALA A 93 -12.01 -32.03 -7.52
N ILE A 94 -11.02 -31.60 -6.74
CA ILE A 94 -11.24 -31.16 -5.34
C ILE A 94 -12.09 -29.89 -5.25
N ALA A 95 -12.06 -29.01 -6.27
CA ALA A 95 -12.89 -27.81 -6.32
C ALA A 95 -14.37 -28.13 -6.57
N LYS A 96 -14.65 -29.19 -7.34
CA LYS A 96 -15.98 -29.66 -7.69
C LYS A 96 -16.59 -30.53 -6.60
N GLU A 97 -15.79 -31.48 -6.09
CA GLU A 97 -16.17 -32.51 -5.11
C GLU A 97 -15.15 -32.44 -3.96
N PRO A 98 -15.40 -31.59 -2.94
CA PRO A 98 -14.48 -31.40 -1.81
C PRO A 98 -14.18 -32.66 -1.02
N GLU A 99 -15.03 -33.69 -1.09
CA GLU A 99 -14.87 -34.96 -0.39
C GLU A 99 -13.66 -35.78 -0.89
N ILE A 100 -13.20 -35.55 -2.12
CA ILE A 100 -12.04 -36.25 -2.71
C ILE A 100 -10.77 -35.99 -1.88
N ASP A 101 -10.55 -34.74 -1.49
CA ASP A 101 -9.49 -34.34 -0.59
C ASP A 101 -9.89 -33.03 0.10
N TYR A 102 -10.62 -33.21 1.21
CA TYR A 102 -11.15 -32.08 1.96
C TYR A 102 -10.05 -31.20 2.56
N THR A 103 -8.91 -31.81 2.90
CA THR A 103 -7.75 -31.11 3.46
C THR A 103 -7.16 -30.17 2.42
N ALA A 104 -6.89 -30.65 1.21
CA ALA A 104 -6.40 -29.81 0.12
C ALA A 104 -7.43 -28.75 -0.31
N TYR A 105 -8.71 -29.10 -0.39
CA TYR A 105 -9.78 -28.15 -0.68
C TYR A 105 -9.83 -26.99 0.35
N LYS A 106 -9.75 -27.34 1.64
CA LYS A 106 -9.78 -26.36 2.74
C LYS A 106 -8.51 -25.49 2.72
N ALA A 107 -7.34 -26.10 2.51
CA ALA A 107 -6.07 -25.38 2.40
C ALA A 107 -6.06 -24.37 1.25
N ALA A 108 -6.53 -24.77 0.06
CA ALA A 108 -6.66 -23.88 -1.10
C ALA A 108 -7.62 -22.72 -0.80
N SER A 109 -8.78 -23.04 -0.20
CA SER A 109 -9.77 -22.04 0.20
C SER A 109 -9.21 -21.05 1.21
N ASP A 110 -8.45 -21.52 2.19
CA ASP A 110 -7.87 -20.70 3.26
C ASP A 110 -6.83 -19.72 2.72
N ILE A 111 -5.91 -20.18 1.88
CA ILE A 111 -4.93 -19.32 1.21
C ILE A 111 -5.65 -18.26 0.36
N LEU A 112 -6.64 -18.66 -0.43
CA LEU A 112 -7.39 -17.73 -1.28
C LEU A 112 -8.18 -16.72 -0.45
N ASN A 113 -8.77 -17.12 0.68
CA ASN A 113 -9.47 -16.22 1.60
C ASN A 113 -8.55 -15.17 2.23
N TRP A 114 -7.31 -15.55 2.57
CA TRP A 114 -6.31 -14.59 3.05
C TRP A 114 -6.02 -13.52 2.01
N TRP A 115 -5.78 -13.93 0.77
CA TRP A 115 -5.45 -12.98 -0.29
C TRP A 115 -6.65 -12.23 -0.86
N GLU A 116 -7.88 -12.77 -0.75
CA GLU A 116 -9.12 -12.03 -1.00
C GLU A 116 -9.28 -10.88 -0.01
N ARG A 117 -9.04 -11.13 1.29
CA ARG A 117 -9.03 -10.08 2.33
C ARG A 117 -7.93 -9.05 2.09
N GLY A 118 -6.72 -9.51 1.77
CA GLY A 118 -5.59 -8.63 1.39
C GLY A 118 -5.93 -7.73 0.19
N ALA A 119 -6.51 -8.31 -0.86
CA ALA A 119 -6.94 -7.59 -2.06
C ALA A 119 -7.99 -6.52 -1.74
N ASN A 120 -8.99 -6.88 -0.94
CA ASN A 120 -10.04 -5.96 -0.48
C ASN A 120 -9.47 -4.80 0.33
N GLY A 121 -8.58 -5.08 1.28
CA GLY A 121 -7.95 -4.04 2.08
C GLY A 121 -7.10 -3.08 1.23
N ILE A 122 -6.47 -3.56 0.16
CA ILE A 122 -5.79 -2.69 -0.82
C ILE A 122 -6.81 -1.83 -1.59
N LYS A 123 -7.88 -2.42 -2.13
CA LYS A 123 -8.89 -1.69 -2.91
C LYS A 123 -9.57 -0.58 -2.11
N CYS A 124 -9.94 -0.88 -0.87
CA CYS A 124 -10.58 0.08 0.04
C CYS A 124 -9.59 1.08 0.65
N LYS A 125 -8.32 1.09 0.20
CA LYS A 125 -7.24 1.92 0.74
C LYS A 125 -7.04 1.75 2.26
N ALA A 126 -7.44 0.62 2.83
CA ALA A 126 -7.12 0.27 4.22
C ALA A 126 -5.65 -0.16 4.36
N TYR A 127 -5.10 -0.76 3.31
CA TYR A 127 -3.70 -1.18 3.23
C TYR A 127 -2.89 -0.34 2.25
N ARG A 128 -1.59 -0.30 2.48
CA ARG A 128 -0.59 0.18 1.53
C ARG A 128 -0.13 -0.96 0.63
N GLU A 129 -0.57 -0.91 -0.62
CA GLU A 129 -0.18 -1.91 -1.63
C GLU A 129 1.33 -2.00 -1.83
N ASP A 130 2.04 -0.88 -1.73
CA ASP A 130 3.49 -0.86 -1.97
C ASP A 130 4.29 -1.56 -0.88
N VAL A 131 3.77 -1.59 0.35
CA VAL A 131 4.33 -2.39 1.45
C VAL A 131 4.11 -3.88 1.14
N LEU A 132 2.85 -4.29 1.00
CA LEU A 132 2.49 -5.70 0.76
C LEU A 132 3.08 -6.27 -0.54
N TYR A 133 3.18 -5.47 -1.60
CA TYR A 133 3.76 -5.89 -2.88
C TYR A 133 5.25 -6.21 -2.76
N LYS A 134 6.01 -5.46 -1.95
CA LYS A 134 7.45 -5.70 -1.78
C LYS A 134 7.73 -7.05 -1.13
N VAL A 135 6.89 -7.45 -0.19
CA VAL A 135 7.06 -8.69 0.57
C VAL A 135 6.46 -9.89 -0.19
N TYR A 136 5.22 -9.76 -0.66
CA TYR A 136 4.43 -10.93 -1.06
C TYR A 136 4.16 -11.07 -2.57
N CYS A 137 4.71 -10.21 -3.42
CA CYS A 137 4.37 -10.24 -4.84
C CYS A 137 4.65 -11.61 -5.48
N SER A 138 5.78 -12.25 -5.17
CA SER A 138 6.12 -13.56 -5.75
C SER A 138 5.18 -14.65 -5.29
N GLU A 139 4.86 -14.66 -4.00
CA GLU A 139 3.95 -15.62 -3.41
C GLU A 139 2.53 -15.52 -4.01
N VAL A 140 1.95 -14.32 -4.06
CA VAL A 140 0.61 -14.10 -4.66
C VAL A 140 0.57 -14.52 -6.13
N LEU A 141 1.62 -14.25 -6.89
CA LEU A 141 1.68 -14.68 -8.28
C LEU A 141 1.82 -16.19 -8.41
N ASN A 142 2.63 -16.84 -7.57
CA ASN A 142 2.80 -18.30 -7.59
C ASN A 142 1.50 -19.02 -7.20
N ILE A 143 0.85 -18.60 -6.10
CA ILE A 143 -0.47 -19.08 -5.68
C ILE A 143 -1.47 -18.89 -6.81
N GLY A 144 -1.52 -17.67 -7.38
CA GLY A 144 -2.45 -17.34 -8.44
C GLY A 144 -2.18 -18.05 -9.76
N ASN A 145 -0.95 -18.48 -10.05
CA ASN A 145 -0.66 -19.28 -11.23
C ASN A 145 -1.11 -20.72 -11.05
N TYR A 146 -1.04 -21.25 -9.83
CA TYR A 146 -1.42 -22.63 -9.52
C TYR A 146 -2.92 -22.80 -9.28
N LEU A 147 -3.55 -21.94 -8.46
CA LEU A 147 -4.93 -22.15 -7.98
C LEU A 147 -6.03 -21.57 -8.89
N ILE A 148 -5.71 -21.01 -10.06
CA ILE A 148 -6.74 -20.50 -10.98
C ILE A 148 -7.75 -21.59 -11.43
N PRO A 149 -7.32 -22.80 -11.82
CA PRO A 149 -8.25 -23.87 -12.19
C PRO A 149 -9.21 -24.24 -11.06
N PHE A 150 -8.74 -24.22 -9.80
CA PHE A 150 -9.58 -24.42 -8.62
C PHE A 150 -10.65 -23.32 -8.49
N ILE A 151 -10.28 -22.05 -8.67
CA ILE A 151 -11.23 -20.92 -8.61
C ILE A 151 -12.26 -21.04 -9.74
N GLU A 152 -11.81 -21.28 -10.97
CA GLU A 152 -12.69 -21.41 -12.15
C GLU A 152 -13.70 -22.53 -11.97
N GLN A 153 -13.25 -23.69 -11.50
CA GLN A 153 -14.14 -24.80 -11.22
C GLN A 153 -15.15 -24.47 -10.11
N ARG A 154 -14.71 -23.84 -8.99
CA ARG A 154 -15.63 -23.42 -7.92
C ARG A 154 -16.69 -22.43 -8.41
N ARG A 155 -16.32 -21.49 -9.29
CA ARG A 155 -17.24 -20.53 -9.91
C ARG A 155 -18.28 -21.22 -10.78
N SER A 156 -17.84 -22.18 -11.58
CA SER A 156 -18.71 -23.00 -12.43
C SER A 156 -19.69 -23.83 -11.60
N THR A 157 -19.19 -24.62 -10.65
CA THR A 157 -20.01 -25.50 -9.79
C THR A 157 -21.06 -24.71 -8.99
N ARG A 158 -20.74 -23.50 -8.53
CA ARG A 158 -21.66 -22.67 -7.72
C ARG A 158 -22.43 -21.63 -8.53
N ASN A 159 -22.26 -21.59 -9.84
CA ASN A 159 -22.79 -20.56 -10.73
C ASN A 159 -22.59 -19.13 -10.17
N ASN A 160 -21.38 -18.83 -9.67
CA ASN A 160 -21.08 -17.55 -9.02
C ASN A 160 -19.72 -17.00 -9.50
N PRO A 161 -19.72 -15.99 -10.39
CA PRO A 161 -18.48 -15.42 -10.94
C PRO A 161 -17.70 -14.54 -9.95
N TYR A 162 -18.27 -14.22 -8.78
CA TYR A 162 -17.66 -13.34 -7.79
C TYR A 162 -16.72 -14.06 -6.83
N ILE A 163 -16.74 -15.39 -6.78
CA ILE A 163 -15.85 -16.19 -5.92
C ILE A 163 -14.39 -15.82 -6.21
N PHE A 164 -13.68 -15.30 -5.20
CA PHE A 164 -12.28 -14.85 -5.30
C PHE A 164 -12.01 -13.79 -6.38
N LYS A 165 -13.00 -12.93 -6.67
CA LYS A 165 -12.86 -11.87 -7.69
C LYS A 165 -11.73 -10.91 -7.33
N GLU A 166 -11.57 -10.61 -6.05
CA GLU A 166 -10.64 -9.59 -5.58
C GLU A 166 -9.20 -10.09 -5.61
N PHE A 167 -8.99 -11.36 -5.26
CA PHE A 167 -7.73 -12.05 -5.46
C PHE A 167 -7.31 -12.08 -6.94
N ILE A 168 -8.23 -12.41 -7.87
CA ILE A 168 -7.92 -12.38 -9.30
C ILE A 168 -7.52 -10.97 -9.75
N TRP A 169 -8.22 -9.94 -9.27
CA TRP A 169 -7.85 -8.55 -9.52
C TRP A 169 -6.43 -8.26 -9.02
N LEU A 170 -6.11 -8.66 -7.79
CA LEU A 170 -4.81 -8.45 -7.16
C LEU A 170 -3.69 -9.12 -7.97
N ARG A 171 -3.84 -10.41 -8.29
CA ARG A 171 -2.90 -11.16 -9.14
C ARG A 171 -2.65 -10.44 -10.47
N LYS A 172 -3.72 -10.06 -11.19
CA LYS A 172 -3.60 -9.36 -12.48
C LYS A 172 -2.91 -8.00 -12.33
N ARG A 173 -3.22 -7.25 -11.27
CA ARG A 173 -2.62 -5.95 -10.97
C ARG A 173 -1.12 -6.08 -10.70
N TRP A 174 -0.74 -7.02 -9.84
CA TRP A 174 0.65 -7.25 -9.46
C TRP A 174 1.47 -7.84 -10.61
N ALA A 175 0.90 -8.71 -11.43
CA ALA A 175 1.56 -9.21 -12.64
C ALA A 175 1.86 -8.07 -13.63
N ARG A 176 0.95 -7.10 -13.81
CA ARG A 176 1.21 -5.91 -14.64
C ARG A 176 2.29 -5.02 -14.01
N LYS A 177 2.25 -4.80 -12.69
CA LYS A 177 3.24 -4.01 -11.97
C LYS A 177 4.65 -4.60 -12.09
N ARG A 178 4.80 -5.92 -11.91
CA ARG A 178 6.07 -6.65 -12.08
C ARG A 178 6.63 -6.53 -13.49
N ARG A 179 5.78 -6.74 -14.50
CA ARG A 179 6.20 -6.58 -15.91
C ARG A 179 6.74 -5.18 -16.19
N ARG A 180 6.06 -4.13 -15.71
CA ARG A 180 6.53 -2.74 -15.87
C ARG A 180 7.88 -2.49 -15.20
N GLN A 181 8.11 -3.05 -14.01
CA GLN A 181 9.40 -2.93 -13.32
C GLN A 181 10.54 -3.60 -14.10
N ASN A 182 10.30 -4.79 -14.66
CA ASN A 182 11.29 -5.50 -15.48
C ASN A 182 11.58 -4.81 -16.83
N THR A 183 10.60 -4.10 -17.42
CA THR A 183 10.84 -3.36 -18.67
C THR A 183 11.65 -2.07 -18.43
N LEU A 184 11.46 -1.42 -17.30
CA LEU A 184 12.19 -0.19 -16.94
C LEU A 184 13.68 -0.46 -16.68
N THR A 185 14.02 -1.59 -16.06
CA THR A 185 15.43 -1.98 -15.83
C THR A 185 16.16 -2.21 -17.15
N LEU A 186 15.54 -2.82 -18.16
CA LEU A 186 16.18 -3.02 -19.46
C LEU A 186 16.51 -1.69 -20.16
N LYS A 187 15.60 -0.71 -20.12
CA LYS A 187 15.84 0.63 -20.67
C LYS A 187 16.97 1.36 -19.94
N GLN A 188 17.01 1.27 -18.61
CA GLN A 188 18.09 1.86 -17.81
C GLN A 188 19.43 1.19 -18.11
N ILE A 189 19.46 -0.13 -18.27
CA ILE A 189 20.66 -0.87 -18.69
C ILE A 189 21.12 -0.38 -20.06
N ILE A 190 20.23 -0.28 -21.05
CA ILE A 190 20.58 0.21 -22.40
C ILE A 190 21.10 1.66 -22.35
N VAL A 191 20.47 2.55 -21.58
CA VAL A 191 20.93 3.93 -21.40
C VAL A 191 22.33 3.95 -20.75
N CYS A 192 22.57 3.15 -19.70
CA CYS A 192 23.88 3.04 -19.08
C CYS A 192 24.94 2.49 -20.04
N PHE A 193 24.60 1.50 -20.87
CA PHE A 193 25.49 0.96 -21.89
C PHE A 193 25.82 1.98 -22.97
N LEU A 194 24.81 2.71 -23.48
CA LEU A 194 25.02 3.77 -24.46
C LEU A 194 25.84 4.91 -23.89
N SER A 195 25.58 5.35 -22.65
CA SER A 195 26.41 6.36 -21.99
C SER A 195 27.85 5.89 -21.81
N ALA A 196 28.06 4.62 -21.41
CA ALA A 196 29.40 4.05 -21.24
C ALA A 196 30.17 3.99 -22.57
N ILE A 197 29.50 3.60 -23.67
CA ILE A 197 30.10 3.59 -25.02
C ILE A 197 30.48 5.01 -25.44
N THR A 198 29.60 6.00 -25.25
CA THR A 198 29.91 7.39 -25.61
C THR A 198 31.08 7.94 -24.79
N THR A 199 31.15 7.66 -23.49
CA THR A 199 32.29 8.09 -22.65
C THR A 199 33.60 7.39 -23.06
N PHE A 200 33.55 6.11 -23.44
CA PHE A 200 34.72 5.36 -23.89
C PHE A 200 35.23 5.85 -25.26
N SER A 201 34.32 6.14 -26.20
CA SER A 201 34.67 6.69 -27.51
C SER A 201 35.26 8.10 -27.41
N ILE A 202 34.73 8.96 -26.53
CA ILE A 202 35.27 10.30 -26.28
C ILE A 202 36.66 10.22 -25.66
N PHE A 203 36.85 9.33 -24.68
CA PHE A 203 38.16 9.13 -24.03
C PHE A 203 39.23 8.63 -25.01
N LYS A 204 38.87 7.74 -25.95
CA LYS A 204 39.79 7.25 -26.98
C LYS A 204 40.10 8.29 -28.08
N LEU A 205 39.29 9.34 -28.22
CA LEU A 205 39.52 10.43 -29.17
C LEU A 205 40.42 11.54 -28.59
N LEU A 206 40.56 11.59 -27.27
CA LEU A 206 41.35 12.57 -26.51
C LEU A 206 42.77 12.10 -26.16
N LEU A 207 43.11 10.85 -26.53
CA LEU A 207 44.41 10.19 -26.33
C LEU A 207 45.07 9.96 -27.69
#